data_AF-A0A2V8WV32-F1
#
_entry.id   AF-A0A2V8WV32-F1
#
_cell.length_a   1.000
_cell.length_b   1.000
_cell.length_c   1.000
_cell.angle_alpha   90.00
_cell.angle_beta   90.00
_cell.angle_gamma   90.00
#
_symmetry.space_group_name_H-M   'P 1'
#
loop_
_entity.id
_entity.type
_entity.pdbx_description
1 polymer ?
#
loop_
_entity_poly.entity_id
_entity_poly.type
_entity_poly.pdbx_seq_one_letter_code
_entity_poly.pdbx_strand_id
1 'polypeptide(L)'
;MAIHLRSAEELEKMHRAGLAVHEVLAALRDAVKPGLTTMDLEKLAEEKIARGPGKAAFKGYRGYPCVLCMSVNSEIVHGIPSPKRKLREGDIVSIDFGMEVQSRDAEAAGRDPRIARPRD
;
A
#
# COMPACT_ATOMS: atom_id res chain seq x y z
N MET A 1 24.36 -17.17 5.09
CA MET A 1 22.97 -16.74 4.79
C MET A 1 22.24 -17.94 4.22
N ALA A 2 21.23 -18.48 4.89
CA ALA A 2 20.40 -19.55 4.36
C ALA A 2 19.12 -18.95 3.78
N ILE A 3 18.66 -19.47 2.63
CA ILE A 3 17.36 -19.08 2.06
C ILE A 3 16.31 -19.98 2.69
N HIS A 4 15.30 -19.38 3.31
CA HIS A 4 14.18 -20.13 3.88
C HIS A 4 13.24 -20.60 2.77
N LEU A 5 13.09 -21.92 2.61
CA LEU A 5 12.12 -22.50 1.70
C LEU A 5 10.75 -22.55 2.38
N ARG A 6 9.80 -21.80 1.82
CA ARG A 6 8.45 -21.68 2.36
C ARG A 6 7.71 -23.02 2.30
N SER A 7 7.01 -23.37 3.38
CA SER A 7 6.06 -24.48 3.39
C SER A 7 4.84 -24.18 2.53
N ALA A 8 4.07 -25.20 2.17
CA ALA A 8 2.80 -25.01 1.45
C ALA A 8 1.83 -24.09 2.21
N GLU A 9 1.82 -24.17 3.54
CA GLU A 9 1.00 -23.32 4.40
C GLU A 9 1.47 -21.86 4.36
N GLU A 10 2.79 -21.62 4.41
CA GLU A 10 3.35 -20.27 4.25
C GLU A 10 3.02 -19.68 2.87
N LEU A 11 3.04 -20.49 1.81
CA LEU A 11 2.67 -20.05 0.47
C LEU A 11 1.19 -19.66 0.37
N GLU A 12 0.29 -20.44 0.96
CA GLU A 12 -1.15 -20.12 0.99
C GLU A 12 -1.44 -18.84 1.79
N LYS A 13 -0.70 -18.62 2.87
CA LYS A 13 -0.73 -17.38 3.66
C LYS A 13 -0.29 -16.17 2.83
N MET A 14 0.83 -16.29 2.13
CA MET A 14 1.32 -15.26 1.21
C MET A 14 0.34 -14.99 0.07
N HIS A 15 -0.32 -16.02 -0.45
CA HIS A 15 -1.32 -15.87 -1.52
C HIS A 15 -2.51 -15.01 -1.07
N ARG A 16 -3.13 -15.36 0.06
CA ARG A 16 -4.28 -14.60 0.62
C ARG A 16 -3.92 -13.15 0.94
N ALA A 17 -2.74 -12.94 1.52
CA ALA A 17 -2.29 -11.59 1.82
C ALA A 17 -1.97 -10.79 0.54
N GLY A 18 -1.39 -11.44 -0.47
CA GLY A 18 -1.18 -10.84 -1.79
C GLY A 18 -2.48 -10.41 -2.48
N LEU A 19 -3.55 -11.23 -2.40
CA LEU A 19 -4.86 -10.88 -2.93
C LEU A 19 -5.42 -9.62 -2.26
N ALA A 20 -5.35 -9.55 -0.94
CA ALA A 20 -5.89 -8.41 -0.21
C ALA A 20 -5.05 -7.13 -0.42
N VAL A 21 -3.72 -7.24 -0.56
CA VAL A 21 -2.87 -6.12 -1.02
C VAL A 21 -3.28 -5.66 -2.41
N HIS A 22 -3.51 -6.60 -3.35
CA HIS A 22 -3.94 -6.28 -4.71
C HIS A 22 -5.28 -5.52 -4.73
N GLU A 23 -6.26 -5.94 -3.94
CA GLU A 23 -7.58 -5.27 -3.85
C GLU A 23 -7.47 -3.81 -3.38
N VAL A 24 -6.60 -3.55 -2.39
CA VAL A 24 -6.36 -2.18 -1.90
C VAL A 24 -5.66 -1.35 -2.98
N LEU A 25 -4.59 -1.86 -3.58
CA LEU A 25 -3.82 -1.16 -4.61
C LEU A 25 -4.65 -0.89 -5.87
N ALA A 26 -5.48 -1.83 -6.30
CA ALA A 26 -6.38 -1.65 -7.43
C ALA A 26 -7.36 -0.50 -7.19
N ALA A 27 -7.97 -0.45 -6.01
CA ALA A 27 -8.90 0.62 -5.69
C ALA A 27 -8.23 1.98 -5.47
N LEU A 28 -6.99 2.00 -4.94
CA LEU A 28 -6.20 3.22 -4.87
C LEU A 28 -5.88 3.74 -6.26
N ARG A 29 -5.45 2.85 -7.17
CA ARG A 29 -5.18 3.19 -8.57
C ARG A 29 -6.39 3.84 -9.25
N ASP A 30 -7.59 3.31 -9.01
CA ASP A 30 -8.83 3.86 -9.58
C ASP A 30 -9.24 5.20 -8.94
N ALA A 31 -8.81 5.44 -7.69
CA ALA A 31 -9.09 6.69 -6.99
C ALA A 31 -8.12 7.83 -7.32
N VAL A 32 -6.91 7.53 -7.82
CA VAL A 32 -5.88 8.56 -8.11
C VAL A 32 -6.37 9.53 -9.18
N LYS A 33 -6.51 10.81 -8.80
CA LYS A 33 -6.90 11.91 -9.70
C LYS A 33 -6.34 13.26 -9.22
N PRO A 34 -6.21 14.26 -10.10
CA PRO A 34 -5.74 15.58 -9.71
C PRO A 34 -6.61 16.20 -8.61
N GLY A 35 -5.99 16.99 -7.75
CA GLY A 35 -6.67 17.69 -6.66
C GLY A 35 -6.78 16.91 -5.35
N LEU A 36 -6.69 15.57 -5.38
CA LEU A 36 -6.57 14.76 -4.17
C LEU A 36 -5.24 15.00 -3.47
N THR A 37 -5.25 14.98 -2.14
CA THR A 37 -4.01 14.91 -1.37
C THR A 37 -3.55 13.45 -1.23
N THR A 38 -2.25 13.25 -1.04
CA THR A 38 -1.73 11.92 -0.67
C THR A 38 -2.36 11.39 0.63
N MET A 39 -2.78 12.29 1.54
CA MET A 39 -3.53 11.91 2.74
C MET A 39 -4.97 11.46 2.47
N ASP A 40 -5.60 11.89 1.37
CA ASP A 40 -6.93 11.40 1.01
C ASP A 40 -6.86 9.93 0.55
N LEU A 41 -5.78 9.56 -0.14
CA LEU A 41 -5.51 8.17 -0.55
C LEU A 41 -5.11 7.30 0.65
N GLU A 42 -4.34 7.84 1.60
CA GLU A 42 -4.05 7.18 2.88
C GLU A 42 -5.36 6.82 3.62
N LYS A 43 -6.30 7.76 3.76
CA LYS A 43 -7.60 7.50 4.42
C LYS A 43 -8.40 6.43 3.70
N LEU A 44 -8.42 6.43 2.37
CA LEU A 44 -9.08 5.39 1.58
C LEU A 44 -8.44 4.01 1.84
N ALA A 45 -7.12 3.94 1.97
CA ALA A 45 -6.43 2.70 2.34
C ALA A 45 -6.79 2.26 3.77
N GLU A 46 -6.79 3.18 4.74
CA GLU A 46 -7.20 2.89 6.12
C GLU A 46 -8.63 2.34 6.19
N GLU A 47 -9.57 2.94 5.47
CA GLU A 47 -10.96 2.47 5.39
C GLU A 47 -11.06 1.05 4.82
N LYS A 48 -10.25 0.73 3.81
CA LYS A 48 -10.22 -0.61 3.20
C LYS A 48 -9.61 -1.64 4.13
N ILE A 49 -8.53 -1.29 4.82
CA ILE A 49 -7.90 -2.15 5.81
C ILE A 49 -8.88 -2.45 6.95
N ALA A 50 -9.59 -1.43 7.45
CA ALA A 50 -10.57 -1.60 8.52
C ALA A 50 -11.74 -2.55 8.17
N ARG A 51 -12.04 -2.70 6.88
CA ARG A 51 -13.06 -3.64 6.36
C ARG A 51 -12.47 -4.98 5.91
N GLY A 52 -11.14 -5.07 5.85
CA GLY A 52 -10.40 -6.21 5.32
C GLY A 52 -9.99 -7.22 6.39
N PRO A 53 -9.35 -8.32 5.98
CA PRO A 53 -8.98 -9.42 6.88
C PRO A 53 -7.66 -9.20 7.63
N GLY A 54 -7.10 -7.98 7.63
CA GLY A 54 -5.73 -7.75 8.06
C GLY A 54 -5.48 -6.36 8.65
N LYS A 55 -4.22 -6.11 9.00
CA LYS A 55 -3.71 -4.84 9.52
C LYS A 55 -2.57 -4.32 8.64
N ALA A 56 -2.40 -3.00 8.59
CA ALA A 56 -1.30 -2.38 7.86
C ALA A 56 0.07 -2.87 8.40
N ALA A 57 0.96 -3.29 7.51
CA ALA A 57 2.31 -3.71 7.89
C ALA A 57 3.23 -2.52 8.16
N PHE A 58 2.99 -1.37 7.52
CA PHE A 58 3.89 -0.22 7.59
C PHE A 58 3.64 0.68 8.80
N LYS A 59 2.39 0.81 9.22
CA LYS A 59 2.01 1.73 10.30
C LYS A 59 2.60 1.27 11.63
N GLY A 60 3.46 2.10 12.22
CA GLY A 60 4.22 1.82 13.44
C GLY A 60 5.57 1.13 13.20
N TYR A 61 5.84 0.62 12.00
CA TYR A 61 7.12 -0.04 11.70
C TYR A 61 8.27 0.97 11.80
N ARG A 62 9.14 0.78 12.79
CA ARG A 62 10.27 1.70 13.09
C ARG A 62 9.83 3.18 13.21
N GLY A 63 8.61 3.42 13.70
CA GLY A 63 8.06 4.77 13.85
C GLY A 63 7.44 5.37 12.59
N TYR A 64 7.30 4.60 11.50
CA TYR A 64 6.61 5.06 10.29
C TYR A 64 5.11 5.33 10.58
N PRO A 65 4.55 6.49 10.19
CA PRO A 65 3.26 6.93 10.73
C PRO A 65 2.03 6.47 9.93
N CYS A 66 2.21 6.01 8.70
CA CYS A 66 1.12 5.79 7.73
C CYS A 66 1.02 4.32 7.28
N VAL A 67 -0.09 3.96 6.65
CA VAL A 67 -0.30 2.64 6.05
C VAL A 67 0.25 2.56 4.62
N LEU A 68 0.31 3.69 3.91
CA LEU A 68 0.93 3.80 2.58
C LEU A 68 2.31 4.45 2.64
N CYS A 69 3.19 4.04 1.74
CA CYS A 69 4.26 4.91 1.25
C CYS A 69 3.85 5.49 -0.11
N MET A 70 3.88 6.80 -0.23
CA MET A 70 3.51 7.52 -1.45
C MET A 70 4.66 8.42 -1.88
N SER A 71 5.23 8.11 -3.04
CA SER A 71 6.37 8.86 -3.59
C SER A 71 5.98 9.51 -4.91
N VAL A 72 6.02 10.85 -4.93
CA VAL A 72 5.64 11.67 -6.08
C VAL A 72 6.89 12.17 -6.80
N ASN A 73 6.94 11.95 -8.12
CA ASN A 73 7.99 12.41 -9.03
C ASN A 73 9.41 11.98 -8.62
N SER A 74 10.20 12.90 -8.05
CA SER A 74 11.61 12.65 -7.67
C SER A 74 11.77 11.96 -6.32
N GLU A 75 10.69 11.79 -5.55
CA GLU A 75 10.71 11.02 -4.31
C GLU A 75 10.99 9.54 -4.63
N ILE A 76 11.99 8.94 -3.99
CA ILE A 76 12.48 7.61 -4.38
C ILE A 76 11.62 6.48 -3.80
N VAL A 77 11.52 6.43 -2.47
CA VAL A 77 10.72 5.46 -1.69
C VAL A 77 10.34 6.08 -0.34
N HIS A 78 9.39 5.46 0.36
CA HIS A 78 8.98 5.80 1.73
C HIS A 78 8.51 7.25 1.92
N GLY A 79 7.95 7.87 0.87
CA GLY A 79 7.32 9.17 1.02
C GLY A 79 6.11 9.08 1.93
N ILE A 80 6.01 10.01 2.90
CA ILE A 80 4.95 10.02 3.91
C ILE A 80 3.73 10.78 3.37
N PRO A 81 2.54 10.17 3.34
CA PRO A 81 1.30 10.86 3.00
C PRO A 81 1.12 12.17 3.78
N SER A 82 0.64 13.21 3.11
CA SER A 82 0.51 14.55 3.68
C SER A 82 -0.75 15.27 3.19
N PRO A 83 -1.49 15.96 4.08
CA PRO A 83 -2.64 16.77 3.68
C PRO A 83 -2.23 18.00 2.85
N LYS A 84 -0.94 18.32 2.79
CA LYS A 84 -0.42 19.45 2.01
C LYS A 84 0.00 19.05 0.59
N ARG A 85 0.27 17.76 0.33
CA ARG A 85 0.70 17.27 -0.99
C ARG A 85 -0.51 16.91 -1.82
N LYS A 86 -1.00 17.87 -2.61
CA LYS A 86 -2.02 17.67 -3.65
C LYS A 86 -1.38 17.13 -4.93
N LEU A 87 -1.98 16.09 -5.49
CA LEU A 87 -1.65 15.53 -6.80
C LEU A 87 -2.08 16.47 -7.91
N ARG A 88 -1.25 16.54 -8.95
CA ARG A 88 -1.47 17.38 -10.13
C ARG A 88 -1.49 16.51 -11.37
N GLU A 89 -2.15 17.02 -12.40
CA GLU A 89 -2.09 16.40 -13.71
C GLU A 89 -0.63 16.23 -14.17
N GLY A 90 -0.31 15.05 -14.70
CA GLY A 90 1.05 14.69 -15.10
C GLY A 90 1.99 14.21 -13.97
N ASP A 91 1.59 14.27 -12.70
CA ASP A 91 2.40 13.69 -11.61
C ASP A 91 2.56 12.17 -11.80
N ILE A 92 3.76 11.69 -11.51
CA ILE A 92 4.09 10.27 -11.44
C ILE A 92 4.04 9.87 -9.97
N VAL A 93 3.14 8.94 -9.62
CA VAL A 93 2.96 8.51 -8.22
C VAL A 93 3.25 7.03 -8.09
N SER A 94 4.21 6.70 -7.22
CA SER A 94 4.43 5.34 -6.70
C SER A 94 3.64 5.17 -5.41
N ILE A 95 2.88 4.08 -5.32
CA ILE A 95 2.15 3.68 -4.11
C ILE A 95 2.68 2.32 -3.67
N ASP A 96 3.12 2.24 -2.42
CA ASP A 96 3.55 1.00 -1.78
C ASP A 96 2.64 0.72 -0.59
N PHE A 97 2.22 -0.53 -0.43
CA PHE A 97 1.28 -0.96 0.60
C PHE A 97 1.61 -2.37 1.10
N GLY A 98 1.65 -2.55 2.42
CA GLY A 98 1.81 -3.86 3.02
C GLY A 98 0.70 -4.16 4.00
N MET A 99 0.30 -5.43 4.06
CA MET A 99 -0.75 -5.87 4.97
C MET A 99 -0.48 -7.24 5.56
N GLU A 100 -0.56 -7.31 6.88
CA GLU A 100 -0.53 -8.58 7.60
C GLU A 100 -1.95 -9.12 7.71
N VAL A 101 -2.24 -10.23 7.02
CA VAL A 101 -3.54 -10.90 7.11
C VAL A 101 -3.48 -11.92 8.23
N GLN A 102 -4.23 -11.71 9.31
CA GLN A 102 -4.25 -12.72 10.37
C GLN A 102 -5.02 -13.95 9.90
N SER A 103 -4.37 -15.10 9.90
CA SER A 103 -5.03 -16.40 9.71
C SER A 103 -4.84 -17.30 10.92
N ARG A 104 -5.04 -16.81 12.15
CA ARG A 104 -4.22 -17.28 13.29
C ARG A 104 -2.70 -17.17 13.07
N ASP A 105 -2.20 -16.98 11.83
CA ASP A 105 -0.79 -16.78 11.45
C ASP A 105 -0.68 -16.23 9.99
N ALA A 106 -0.38 -14.95 9.67
CA ALA A 106 0.29 -14.53 8.40
C ALA A 106 0.63 -13.02 8.30
N GLU A 107 1.70 -12.70 7.55
CA GLU A 107 2.19 -11.36 7.17
C GLU A 107 2.49 -11.30 5.66
N ALA A 108 2.15 -10.23 4.91
CA ALA A 108 2.74 -9.96 3.58
C ALA A 108 2.83 -8.46 3.22
N ALA A 109 3.73 -8.11 2.31
CA ALA A 109 3.86 -6.75 1.75
C ALA A 109 3.96 -6.81 0.22
N GLY A 110 3.37 -5.85 -0.50
CA GLY A 110 3.38 -5.84 -1.97
C GLY A 110 3.30 -4.45 -2.59
N ARG A 111 4.12 -4.19 -3.61
CA ARG A 111 4.16 -2.91 -4.35
C ARG A 111 3.49 -3.09 -5.70
N ASP A 112 2.63 -2.16 -6.15
CA ASP A 112 2.22 -2.13 -7.56
C ASP A 112 3.30 -1.40 -8.36
N PRO A 113 4.04 -2.08 -9.25
CA PRO A 113 5.06 -1.44 -10.09
C PRO A 113 4.45 -0.52 -11.16
N ARG A 114 3.13 -0.53 -11.35
CA ARG A 114 2.45 0.34 -12.33
C ARG A 114 2.28 1.73 -11.71
N ILE A 115 3.04 2.68 -12.23
CA ILE A 115 2.92 4.11 -11.96
C ILE A 115 1.45 4.52 -12.11
N ALA A 116 0.83 5.00 -11.02
CA ALA A 116 -0.47 5.63 -11.09
C ALA A 116 -0.29 7.05 -11.64
N ARG A 117 -0.98 7.36 -12.73
CA ARG A 117 -1.11 8.72 -13.24
C ARG A 117 -2.49 9.24 -12.85
N PRO A 118 -2.59 10.43 -12.23
CA PRO A 118 -3.85 11.11 -12.03
C PRO A 118 -4.61 11.18 -13.37
N ARG A 119 -5.88 10.76 -13.37
CA ARG A 119 -6.76 10.86 -14.53
C ARG A 119 -7.72 12.04 -14.39
N ASP A 120 -8.11 12.57 -15.54
CA ASP A 120 -9.14 13.60 -15.78
C ASP A 120 -10.57 13.13 -15.47
#